data_AF-A0A2L2YZ38-F1
#
_entry.id   AF-A0A2L2YZ38-F1
#
_cell.length_a   1.000
_cell.length_b   1.000
_cell.length_c   1.000
_cell.angle_alpha   90.00
_cell.angle_beta   90.00
_cell.angle_gamma   90.00
#
_symmetry.space_group_name_H-M   'P 1'
#
loop_
_entity.id
_entity.type
_entity.pdbx_description
1 polymer ?
#
loop_
_entity_poly.entity_id
_entity_poly.type
_entity_poly.pdbx_seq_one_letter_code
_entity_poly.pdbx_strand_id
1 'polypeptide(L)'
;PHQSLNNAAGNRFLSGKDHIWITKLRINALPTLARSLRGRVGDKLCSAGCDKKETLGHILQVCPRTHGKRVARHNAIAKYKRAIEKHDI
;
A
#
# COMPACT_ATOMS: atom_id res chain seq x y z
N PRO A 1 -5.55 -29.14 -3.59
CA PRO A 1 -4.19 -29.06 -3.00
C PRO A 1 -3.67 -27.62 -3.02
N HIS A 2 -3.67 -26.80 -1.97
CA HIS A 2 -3.53 -27.01 -0.53
C HIS A 2 -4.20 -25.81 0.18
N GLN A 3 -5.43 -25.97 0.66
CA GLN A 3 -6.08 -24.99 1.53
C GLN A 3 -5.69 -25.35 2.97
N SER A 4 -4.75 -24.60 3.54
CA SER A 4 -4.46 -24.67 4.97
C SER A 4 -5.47 -23.77 5.69
N LEU A 5 -6.44 -24.44 6.32
CA LEU A 5 -7.24 -23.92 7.42
C LEU A 5 -6.30 -23.58 8.57
N ASN A 6 -6.15 -22.30 8.92
CA ASN A 6 -5.56 -21.89 10.19
C ASN A 6 -6.13 -20.54 10.63
N ASN A 7 -6.58 -20.51 11.89
CA ASN A 7 -6.97 -19.37 12.73
C ASN A 7 -8.47 -19.06 12.80
N ALA A 8 -9.20 -19.97 13.45
CA ALA A 8 -10.39 -19.60 14.20
C ALA A 8 -9.99 -18.55 15.27
N ALA A 9 -10.68 -17.41 15.28
CA ALA A 9 -10.50 -16.24 16.15
C ALA A 9 -9.37 -15.23 15.80
N GLY A 10 -9.04 -15.06 14.52
CA GLY A 10 -8.37 -13.85 14.01
C GLY A 10 -9.36 -13.00 13.20
N ASN A 11 -9.42 -11.68 13.46
CA ASN A 11 -10.14 -10.67 12.67
C ASN A 11 -10.56 -11.12 11.24
N ARG A 12 -11.87 -11.37 11.05
CA ARG A 12 -12.55 -11.99 9.88
C ARG A 12 -12.31 -11.35 8.50
N PHE A 13 -11.44 -10.34 8.39
CA PHE A 13 -11.26 -9.51 7.20
C PHE A 13 -9.89 -9.63 6.52
N LEU A 14 -8.83 -10.09 7.21
CA LEU A 14 -7.46 -10.09 6.67
C LEU A 14 -6.68 -11.32 7.13
N SER A 15 -5.84 -11.88 6.26
CA SER A 15 -4.87 -12.88 6.69
C SER A 15 -3.78 -12.27 7.57
N GLY A 16 -3.12 -13.07 8.41
CA GLY A 16 -1.99 -12.59 9.22
C GLY A 16 -0.85 -12.01 8.37
N LYS A 17 -0.64 -12.56 7.17
CA LYS A 17 0.33 -12.03 6.20
C LYS A 17 -0.07 -10.62 5.74
N ASP A 18 -1.34 -10.41 5.41
CA ASP A 18 -1.84 -9.10 4.97
C ASP A 18 -1.76 -8.08 6.09
N HIS A 19 -2.04 -8.49 7.33
CA HIS A 19 -1.87 -7.64 8.50
C HIS A 19 -0.42 -7.13 8.63
N ILE A 20 0.58 -8.02 8.53
CA ILE A 20 2.00 -7.65 8.58
C ILE A 20 2.35 -6.66 7.45
N TRP A 21 1.86 -6.89 6.24
CA TRP A 21 2.11 -6.02 5.09
C TRP A 21 1.50 -4.62 5.27
N ILE A 22 0.26 -4.54 5.74
CA ILE A 22 -0.42 -3.27 6.02
C ILE A 22 0.32 -2.51 7.12
N THR A 23 0.76 -3.20 8.17
CA THR A 23 1.55 -2.60 9.25
C THR A 23 2.86 -2.02 8.70
N LYS A 24 3.60 -2.78 7.88
CA LYS A 24 4.82 -2.29 7.21
C LYS A 24 4.56 -1.05 6.37
N LEU A 25 3.43 -0.99 5.66
CA LEU A 25 3.03 0.18 4.88
C LEU A 25 2.77 1.40 5.80
N ARG A 26 2.06 1.22 6.91
CA ARG A 26 1.73 2.30 7.86
C ARG A 26 2.97 2.90 8.54
N ILE A 27 3.93 2.06 8.93
CA ILE A 27 5.16 2.51 9.61
C ILE A 27 6.28 2.93 8.64
N ASN A 28 5.96 3.10 7.35
CA ASN A 28 6.92 3.40 6.28
C ASN A 28 8.07 2.38 6.16
N ALA A 29 7.86 1.11 6.54
CA ALA A 29 8.86 0.03 6.54
C ALA A 29 8.98 -0.77 5.25
N LEU A 30 8.24 -0.39 4.21
CA LEU A 30 8.40 -1.00 2.89
C LEU A 30 9.79 -0.69 2.30
N PRO A 31 10.39 -1.66 1.59
CA PRO A 31 11.67 -1.44 0.93
C PRO A 31 11.51 -0.36 -0.13
N THR A 32 12.27 0.72 0.03
CA THR A 32 12.38 1.84 -0.92
C THR A 32 13.86 2.18 -1.02
N LEU A 33 14.34 2.68 -2.15
CA LEU A 33 15.77 2.98 -2.30
C LEU A 33 16.25 3.97 -1.23
N ALA A 34 15.44 4.97 -0.87
CA ALA A 34 15.78 5.88 0.23
C ALA A 34 15.95 5.17 1.60
N ARG A 35 15.19 4.11 1.87
CA ARG A 35 15.32 3.30 3.09
C ARG A 35 16.49 2.33 3.00
N SER A 36 16.64 1.62 1.88
CA SER A 36 17.68 0.61 1.68
C SER A 36 19.08 1.22 1.64
N LEU A 37 19.21 2.47 1.19
CA LEU A 37 20.46 3.24 1.15
C LEU A 37 20.63 4.15 2.38
N ARG A 38 19.88 3.92 3.46
CA ARG A 38 20.12 4.64 4.72
C ARG A 38 21.52 4.30 5.23
N GLY A 39 22.32 5.34 5.50
CA GLY A 39 23.71 5.18 5.93
C GLY A 39 24.67 4.67 4.85
N ARG A 40 24.23 4.59 3.59
CA ARG A 40 25.05 4.18 2.45
C ARG A 40 25.07 5.28 1.39
N VAL A 41 26.15 5.36 0.65
CA VAL A 41 26.27 6.21 -0.54
C VAL A 41 25.61 5.49 -1.71
N GLY A 42 24.80 6.21 -2.49
CA GLY A 42 24.10 5.64 -3.64
C GLY A 42 22.99 6.55 -4.14
N ASP A 43 22.59 6.34 -5.39
CA ASP A 43 21.49 7.07 -5.99
C ASP A 43 20.14 6.63 -5.38
N LYS A 44 19.33 7.63 -5.04
CA LYS A 44 18.02 7.47 -4.42
C LYS A 44 16.90 7.91 -5.36
N LEU A 45 17.16 8.13 -6.64
CA LEU A 45 16.13 8.43 -7.63
C LEU A 45 15.14 7.26 -7.76
N CYS A 46 13.94 7.56 -8.25
CA CYS A 46 12.90 6.56 -8.39
C CYS A 46 13.26 5.50 -9.44
N SER A 47 13.18 4.22 -9.06
CA SER A 47 13.36 3.09 -9.97
C SER A 47 12.38 3.07 -11.14
N ALA A 48 11.27 3.81 -11.05
CA ALA A 48 10.31 3.98 -12.13
C ALA A 48 10.67 5.12 -13.12
N GLY A 49 11.88 5.69 -13.02
CA GLY A 49 12.36 6.75 -13.92
C GLY A 49 11.83 8.14 -13.59
N CYS A 50 11.45 8.40 -12.33
CA CYS A 50 11.06 9.75 -11.91
C CYS A 50 12.27 10.52 -11.36
N ASP A 51 12.36 11.82 -11.64
CA ASP A 51 13.39 12.74 -11.11
C ASP A 51 13.19 13.10 -9.62
N LYS A 52 12.50 12.25 -8.86
CA LYS A 52 12.23 12.44 -7.44
C LYS A 52 12.85 11.29 -6.65
N LYS A 53 13.29 11.60 -5.43
CA LYS A 53 13.80 10.59 -4.50
C LYS A 53 12.74 9.52 -4.23
N GLU A 54 13.15 8.25 -4.31
CA GLU A 54 12.31 7.09 -4.06
C GLU A 54 12.00 6.93 -2.58
N THR A 55 11.00 7.66 -2.14
CA THR A 55 10.40 7.54 -0.82
C THR A 55 9.06 6.82 -0.93
N LEU A 56 8.58 6.25 0.19
CA LEU A 56 7.25 5.64 0.19
C LEU A 56 6.15 6.66 -0.14
N GLY A 57 6.30 7.89 0.33
CA GLY A 57 5.42 9.00 -0.03
C GLY A 57 5.38 9.26 -1.52
N HIS A 58 6.55 9.36 -2.18
CA HIS A 58 6.61 9.48 -3.64
C HIS A 58 5.89 8.31 -4.33
N ILE A 59 6.23 7.07 -3.97
CA ILE A 59 5.66 5.87 -4.59
C ILE A 59 4.14 5.84 -4.44
N LEU A 60 3.60 6.11 -3.25
CA LEU A 60 2.17 5.96 -2.99
C LEU A 60 1.32 7.14 -3.44
N GLN A 61 1.87 8.36 -3.41
CA GLN A 61 1.12 9.61 -3.58
C GLN A 61 1.37 10.33 -4.90
N VAL A 62 2.46 10.04 -5.62
CA VAL A 62 2.81 10.77 -6.86
C VAL A 62 3.18 9.85 -8.01
N CYS A 63 3.97 8.81 -7.75
CA CYS A 63 4.62 7.99 -8.78
C CYS A 63 3.61 7.41 -9.82
N PRO A 64 3.91 7.51 -11.14
CA PRO A 64 3.08 6.96 -12.20
C PRO A 64 2.92 5.44 -12.08
N ARG A 65 3.95 4.74 -11.57
CA ARG A 65 3.93 3.29 -11.31
C ARG A 65 2.70 2.82 -10.51
N THR A 66 2.23 3.63 -9.56
CA THR A 66 1.06 3.29 -8.72
C THR A 66 -0.20 4.07 -9.06
N HIS A 67 -0.16 4.91 -10.11
CA HIS A 67 -1.26 5.82 -10.44
C HIS A 67 -2.57 5.08 -10.65
N GLY A 68 -2.58 4.03 -11.49
CA GLY A 68 -3.79 3.24 -11.76
C GLY A 68 -4.38 2.60 -10.49
N LYS A 69 -3.53 2.07 -9.59
CA LYS A 69 -3.99 1.50 -8.31
C LYS A 69 -4.53 2.57 -7.36
N ARG A 70 -3.96 3.78 -7.38
CA ARG A 70 -4.46 4.93 -6.60
C ARG A 70 -5.84 5.35 -7.08
N VAL A 71 -6.05 5.45 -8.39
CA VAL A 71 -7.35 5.76 -9.01
C VAL A 71 -8.37 4.67 -8.68
N ALA A 72 -8.00 3.40 -8.82
CA ALA A 72 -8.89 2.28 -8.46
C ALA A 72 -9.33 2.33 -6.99
N ARG A 73 -8.39 2.59 -6.06
CA ARG A 73 -8.71 2.77 -4.63
C ARG A 73 -9.64 3.95 -4.41
N HIS A 74 -9.37 5.08 -5.05
CA HIS A 74 -10.23 6.26 -4.96
C HIS A 74 -11.66 5.95 -5.41
N ASN A 75 -11.82 5.30 -6.58
CA ASN A 75 -13.13 4.94 -7.12
C ASN A 75 -13.88 3.96 -6.22
N ALA A 76 -13.18 3.00 -5.61
CA ALA A 76 -13.77 2.07 -4.66
C ALA A 76 -14.32 2.79 -3.41
N ILE A 77 -13.56 3.73 -2.84
CA ILE A 77 -13.99 4.54 -1.68
C ILE A 77 -15.18 5.43 -2.06
N ALA A 78 -15.13 6.09 -3.22
CA ALA A 78 -16.22 6.92 -3.72
C ALA A 78 -17.52 6.10 -3.90
N LYS A 79 -17.41 4.88 -4.44
CA LYS A 79 -18.56 3.96 -4.57
C LYS A 79 -19.09 3.53 -3.20
N TYR A 80 -18.21 3.21 -2.25
CA TYR A 80 -18.59 2.83 -0.89
C TYR A 80 -19.32 3.95 -0.15
N LYS A 81 -18.79 5.18 -0.21
CA LYS A 81 -19.43 6.37 0.40
C LYS A 81 -20.84 6.59 -0.14
N ARG A 82 -21.01 6.51 -1.47
CA ARG A 82 -22.32 6.61 -2.12
C ARG A 82 -23.29 5.49 -1.70
N ALA A 83 -22.78 4.29 -1.39
CA ALA A 83 -23.62 3.20 -0.93
C ALA A 83 -24.10 3.44 0.51
N ILE A 84 -23.23 3.92 1.40
CA ILE A 84 -23.61 4.31 2.76
C ILE A 84 -24.69 5.40 2.73
N GLU A 85 -24.46 6.47 1.97
CA GLU A 85 -25.42 7.59 1.85
C GLU A 85 -26.79 7.17 1.32
N LYS A 86 -26.88 6.07 0.55
CA LYS A 86 -28.15 5.51 0.06
C LYS A 86 -28.86 4.60 1.07
N HIS A 87 -28.14 4.06 2.05
CA HIS A 87 -28.69 3.16 3.06
C HIS A 87 -29.03 3.88 4.38
N ASP A 88 -28.49 5.09 4.59
CA ASP A 88 -28.79 5.96 5.73
C ASP A 88 -30.01 6.90 5.47
N ILE A 89 -30.79 6.67 4.41
CA ILE A 89 -32.07 7.34 4.09
C ILE A 89 -33.19 6.31 4.13
#